data_AF-A0A8B8CFP4-F1
#
_entry.id   AF-A0A8B8CFP4-F1
#
_cell.length_a   1.000
_cell.length_b   1.000
_cell.length_c   1.000
_cell.angle_alpha   90.00
_cell.angle_beta   90.00
_cell.angle_gamma   90.00
#
_symmetry.space_group_name_H-M   'P 1'
#
loop_
_entity.id
_entity.type
_entity.pdbx_description
1 polymer ?
#
loop_
_entity_poly.entity_id
_entity_poly.type
_entity_poly.pdbx_seq_one_letter_code
_entity_poly.pdbx_strand_id
1 'polypeptide(L)'
;MEKKYVLCVFFVVFLVSPAPILAEALEKERETENKRQAQALFPLRYYAGMTVPTSLFFALVAAYGIHAVTRYYISRAGKDSRSCDNNRGWCRAKCLPHEYYNNYHSDICGSYCCCKPK
;
A
#
# COMPACT_ATOMS: atom_id res chain seq x y z
N MET A 1 2.99 53.05 -27.24
CA MET A 1 2.32 52.15 -26.27
C MET A 1 2.78 50.69 -26.37
N GLU A 2 3.54 50.31 -27.40
CA GLU A 2 3.90 48.92 -27.66
C GLU A 2 4.88 48.28 -26.66
N LYS A 3 5.84 49.05 -26.12
CA LYS A 3 6.79 48.55 -25.10
C LYS A 3 6.12 48.02 -23.83
N LYS A 4 4.95 48.55 -23.44
CA LYS A 4 4.22 48.12 -22.23
C LYS A 4 3.49 46.79 -22.44
N TYR A 5 3.01 46.55 -23.66
CA TYR A 5 2.38 45.28 -24.04
C TYR A 5 3.40 44.14 -24.10
N VAL A 6 4.59 44.39 -24.66
CA VAL A 6 5.67 43.40 -24.71
C VAL A 6 6.08 42.94 -23.31
N LEU A 7 6.23 43.88 -22.36
CA LEU A 7 6.55 43.56 -20.96
C LEU A 7 5.45 42.74 -20.27
N CYS A 8 4.17 43.03 -20.54
CA CYS A 8 3.06 42.25 -19.99
C CYS A 8 3.04 40.81 -20.52
N VAL A 9 3.28 40.62 -21.83
CA VAL A 9 3.33 39.28 -22.43
C VAL A 9 4.48 38.47 -21.84
N PHE A 10 5.67 39.07 -21.68
CA PHE A 10 6.79 38.42 -21.03
C PHE A 10 6.49 38.02 -19.58
N PHE A 11 5.79 38.87 -18.82
CA PHE A 11 5.42 38.59 -17.43
C PHE A 11 4.45 37.41 -17.32
N VAL A 12 3.46 37.33 -18.21
CA VAL A 12 2.49 36.21 -18.24
C VAL A 12 3.18 34.90 -18.61
N VAL A 13 4.10 34.92 -19.59
CA VAL A 13 4.88 33.73 -19.97
C VAL A 13 5.78 33.26 -18.82
N PHE A 14 6.42 34.18 -18.10
CA PHE A 14 7.26 33.83 -16.94
C PHE A 14 6.46 33.29 -15.75
N LEU A 15 5.21 33.70 -15.59
CA LEU A 15 4.32 33.19 -14.54
C LEU A 15 3.76 31.79 -14.86
N VAL A 16 3.56 31.47 -16.14
CA VAL A 16 2.93 30.22 -16.57
C VAL A 16 3.95 29.12 -16.93
N SER A 17 5.14 29.48 -17.42
CA SER A 17 6.16 28.50 -17.81
C SER A 17 6.76 27.63 -16.70
N PRO A 18 6.88 28.06 -15.42
CA PRO A 18 7.48 27.21 -14.40
C PRO A 18 6.51 26.14 -13.87
N ALA A 19 5.19 26.30 -14.06
CA ALA A 19 4.19 25.34 -13.58
C ALA A 19 4.37 23.91 -14.13
N PRO A 20 4.56 23.69 -15.46
CA PRO A 20 4.79 22.34 -15.98
C PRO A 20 6.13 21.74 -15.54
N ILE A 21 7.19 22.55 -15.45
CA ILE A 21 8.53 22.11 -15.02
C ILE A 21 8.51 21.69 -13.55
N LEU A 22 7.79 22.44 -12.71
CA LEU A 22 7.63 22.13 -11.29
C LEU A 22 6.80 20.85 -11.08
N ALA A 23 5.76 20.64 -11.89
CA ALA A 23 4.97 19.41 -11.85
C ALA A 23 5.82 18.18 -12.22
N GLU A 24 6.61 18.27 -13.29
CA GLU A 24 7.48 17.18 -13.74
C GLU A 24 8.61 16.85 -12.74
N ALA A 25 9.14 17.87 -12.06
CA ALA A 25 10.11 17.71 -10.98
C ALA A 25 9.49 17.03 -9.75
N LEU A 26 8.28 17.42 -9.36
CA LEU A 26 7.53 16.79 -8.26
C LEU A 26 7.20 15.32 -8.55
N GLU A 27 6.83 14.99 -9.80
CA GLU A 27 6.61 13.59 -10.18
C GLU A 27 7.90 12.77 -10.12
N LYS A 28 9.02 13.31 -10.60
CA LYS A 28 10.33 12.65 -10.49
C LYS A 28 10.78 12.43 -9.06
N GLU A 29 10.63 13.42 -8.18
CA GLU A 29 10.96 13.28 -6.76
C GLU A 29 10.09 12.22 -6.09
N ARG A 30 8.78 12.24 -6.35
CA ARG A 30 7.86 11.22 -5.82
C ARG A 30 8.23 9.83 -6.32
N GLU A 31 8.61 9.68 -7.59
CA GLU A 31 9.03 8.40 -8.15
C GLU A 31 10.36 7.90 -7.54
N THR A 32 11.31 8.80 -7.29
CA THR A 32 12.59 8.44 -6.65
C THR A 32 12.43 8.13 -5.16
N GLU A 33 11.56 8.85 -4.45
CA GLU A 33 11.24 8.57 -3.06
C GLU A 33 10.52 7.23 -2.91
N ASN A 34 9.54 6.94 -3.77
CA ASN A 34 8.87 5.64 -3.81
C ASN A 34 9.85 4.50 -4.09
N LYS A 35 10.79 4.68 -5.03
CA LYS A 35 11.85 3.69 -5.32
C LYS A 35 12.77 3.45 -4.12
N ARG A 36 13.16 4.50 -3.40
CA ARG A 36 13.98 4.39 -2.18
C ARG A 36 13.22 3.70 -1.04
N GLN A 37 11.95 4.03 -0.84
CA GLN A 37 11.11 3.38 0.18
C GLN A 37 10.86 1.90 -0.16
N ALA A 38 10.66 1.56 -1.44
CA ALA A 38 10.52 0.19 -1.90
C ALA A 38 11.83 -0.63 -1.72
N GLN A 39 13.00 0.00 -1.80
CA GLN A 39 14.30 -0.66 -1.63
C GLN A 39 14.57 -1.15 -0.20
N ALA A 40 13.97 -0.50 0.81
CA ALA A 40 14.06 -0.92 2.21
C ALA A 40 13.10 -2.06 2.57
N LEU A 41 12.07 -2.30 1.75
CA LEU A 41 11.03 -3.30 1.97
C LEU A 41 11.28 -4.53 1.08
N PHE A 42 11.01 -5.72 1.61
CA PHE A 42 11.05 -6.91 0.76
C PHE A 42 10.00 -6.81 -0.37
N PRO A 43 10.21 -7.49 -1.51
CA PRO A 43 9.21 -7.57 -2.55
C PRO A 43 7.87 -8.10 -2.03
N LEU A 44 6.74 -7.58 -2.55
CA LEU A 44 5.38 -7.95 -2.12
C LEU A 44 5.12 -9.46 -2.10
N ARG A 45 5.81 -10.23 -2.95
CA ARG A 45 5.70 -11.70 -3.01
C ARG A 45 6.06 -12.40 -1.70
N TYR A 46 6.97 -11.83 -0.91
CA TYR A 46 7.33 -12.38 0.42
C TYR A 46 6.22 -12.22 1.44
N TYR A 47 5.38 -11.21 1.28
CA TYR A 47 4.24 -10.94 2.15
C TYR A 47 2.94 -11.55 1.63
N ALA A 48 2.98 -12.27 0.50
CA ALA A 48 1.79 -12.76 -0.17
C ALA A 48 0.93 -13.62 0.76
N GLY A 49 -0.34 -13.24 0.88
CA GLY A 49 -1.30 -13.89 1.76
C GLY A 49 -1.02 -13.67 3.25
N MET A 50 -0.01 -12.91 3.67
CA MET A 50 0.27 -12.69 5.08
C MET A 50 -0.65 -11.62 5.68
N THR A 51 -0.85 -11.72 6.99
CA THR A 51 -1.42 -10.63 7.77
C THR A 51 -0.29 -9.93 8.51
N VAL A 52 0.00 -8.70 8.11
CA VAL A 52 1.17 -7.93 8.57
C VAL A 52 0.78 -6.91 9.65
N PRO A 53 1.72 -6.48 10.51
CA PRO A 53 1.49 -5.40 11.46
C PRO A 53 1.01 -4.13 10.76
N THR A 54 0.20 -3.33 11.47
CA THR A 54 -0.38 -2.10 10.94
C THR A 54 0.66 -1.13 10.36
N SER A 55 1.80 -0.95 11.04
CA SER A 55 2.90 -0.12 10.55
C SER A 55 3.47 -0.62 9.21
N LEU A 56 3.71 -1.93 9.10
CA LEU A 56 4.23 -2.54 7.87
C LEU A 56 3.21 -2.47 6.74
N PHE A 57 1.91 -2.66 7.03
CA PHE A 57 0.86 -2.52 6.03
C PHE A 57 0.87 -1.12 5.39
N PHE A 58 0.93 -0.07 6.21
CA PHE A 58 0.99 1.30 5.71
C PHE A 58 2.28 1.59 4.93
N ALA A 59 3.42 1.06 5.38
CA ALA A 59 4.67 1.18 4.64
C ALA A 59 4.60 0.52 3.25
N LEU A 60 4.00 -0.68 3.16
CA LEU A 60 3.79 -1.37 1.89
C LEU A 60 2.82 -0.62 0.98
N VAL A 61 1.76 -0.03 1.54
CA VAL A 61 0.80 0.78 0.78
C VAL A 61 1.45 2.08 0.28
N ALA A 62 2.31 2.72 1.07
CA ALA A 62 3.05 3.90 0.66
C ALA A 62 4.04 3.58 -0.48
N ALA A 63 4.80 2.50 -0.34
CA ALA A 63 5.84 2.14 -1.31
C ALA A 63 5.29 1.54 -2.62
N TYR A 64 4.27 0.67 -2.54
CA TYR A 64 3.79 -0.11 -3.68
C TYR A 64 2.35 0.23 -4.12
N GLY A 65 1.62 1.01 -3.33
CA GLY A 65 0.22 1.32 -3.56
C GLY A 65 -0.74 0.25 -3.04
N ILE A 66 -1.93 0.68 -2.60
CA ILE A 66 -2.97 -0.20 -2.03
C ILE A 66 -3.41 -1.28 -3.02
N HIS A 67 -3.40 -0.98 -4.32
CA HIS A 67 -3.86 -1.91 -5.34
C HIS A 67 -2.92 -3.11 -5.50
N ALA A 68 -1.61 -2.88 -5.41
CA ALA A 68 -0.62 -3.95 -5.43
C ALA A 68 -0.69 -4.77 -4.15
N VAL A 69 -0.75 -4.12 -2.98
CA VAL A 69 -0.82 -4.78 -1.67
C VAL A 69 -2.04 -5.71 -1.57
N THR A 70 -3.21 -5.25 -1.98
CA THR A 70 -4.46 -6.03 -1.94
C THR A 70 -4.46 -7.20 -2.93
N ARG A 71 -3.83 -7.04 -4.10
CA ARG A 71 -3.69 -8.13 -5.10
C ARG A 71 -2.89 -9.32 -4.56
N TYR A 72 -1.93 -9.06 -3.67
CA TYR A 72 -1.17 -10.10 -2.98
C TYR A 72 -1.86 -10.63 -1.72
N TYR A 73 -3.13 -10.28 -1.48
CA TYR A 73 -3.89 -10.69 -0.29
C TYR A 73 -3.21 -10.33 1.04
N ILE A 74 -2.38 -9.29 1.04
CA ILE A 74 -1.72 -8.79 2.24
C ILE A 74 -2.79 -8.05 3.04
N SER A 75 -2.98 -8.47 4.28
CA SER A 75 -4.00 -7.90 5.16
C SER A 75 -3.37 -7.22 6.36
N ARG A 76 -4.03 -6.20 6.88
CA ARG A 76 -3.62 -5.55 8.14
C ARG A 76 -4.03 -6.42 9.32
N ALA A 77 -3.12 -6.62 10.28
CA ALA A 77 -3.43 -7.27 11.55
C ALA A 77 -4.52 -6.50 12.31
N GLY A 78 -5.66 -7.17 12.50
CA GLY A 78 -6.73 -6.72 13.39
C GLY A 78 -6.49 -7.14 14.84
N LYS A 79 -7.38 -6.71 15.75
CA LYS A 79 -7.35 -7.09 17.18
C LYS A 79 -7.38 -8.62 17.39
N ASP A 80 -8.07 -9.31 16.50
CA ASP A 80 -8.29 -10.76 16.57
C ASP A 80 -7.35 -11.54 15.63
N SER A 81 -6.42 -10.86 14.96
CA SER A 81 -5.44 -11.51 14.07
C SER A 81 -4.35 -12.20 14.88
N ARG A 82 -4.38 -13.52 14.92
CA ARG A 82 -3.41 -14.38 15.63
C ARG A 82 -3.31 -15.74 14.96
N SER A 83 -2.29 -16.51 15.33
CA SER A 83 -2.16 -17.91 14.93
C SER A 83 -3.28 -18.76 15.56
N CYS A 84 -3.82 -19.71 14.81
CA CYS A 84 -4.77 -20.71 15.29
C CYS A 84 -4.29 -22.13 14.94
N ASP A 85 -4.90 -23.15 15.58
CA ASP A 85 -4.58 -24.59 15.37
C ASP A 85 -3.06 -24.90 15.41
N ASN A 86 -2.40 -24.56 16.53
CA ASN A 86 -0.95 -24.77 16.71
C ASN A 86 -0.11 -24.16 15.58
N ASN A 87 -0.44 -22.93 15.17
CA ASN A 87 0.23 -22.19 14.10
C ASN A 87 0.09 -22.82 12.69
N ARG A 88 -0.93 -23.67 12.49
CA ARG A 88 -1.29 -24.25 11.18
C ARG A 88 -2.37 -23.47 10.44
N GLY A 89 -2.94 -22.45 11.10
CA GLY A 89 -3.88 -21.53 10.51
C GLY A 89 -3.71 -20.12 11.05
N TRP A 90 -4.43 -19.19 10.44
CA TRP A 90 -4.42 -17.78 10.83
C TRP A 90 -5.85 -17.27 11.01
N CYS A 91 -6.09 -16.55 12.11
CA CYS A 91 -7.37 -15.90 12.37
C CYS A 91 -7.55 -14.70 11.42
N ARG A 92 -8.58 -14.75 10.57
CA ARG A 92 -8.92 -13.68 9.63
C ARG A 92 -10.42 -13.44 9.62
N ALA A 93 -10.83 -12.23 9.26
CA ALA A 93 -12.23 -11.92 9.02
C ALA A 93 -12.84 -12.77 7.88
N LYS A 94 -12.02 -13.14 6.88
CA LYS A 94 -12.43 -14.00 5.78
C LYS A 94 -11.25 -14.86 5.32
N CYS A 95 -11.51 -16.14 5.05
CA CYS A 95 -10.51 -17.06 4.53
C CYS A 95 -10.29 -16.85 3.03
N LEU A 96 -9.06 -17.13 2.59
CA LEU A 96 -8.69 -17.07 1.18
C LEU A 96 -9.31 -18.25 0.40
N PRO A 97 -9.42 -18.18 -0.94
CA PRO A 97 -10.03 -19.25 -1.74
C PRO A 97 -9.35 -20.63 -1.61
N HIS A 98 -8.04 -20.63 -1.33
CA HIS A 98 -7.23 -21.83 -1.11
C HIS A 98 -7.18 -22.26 0.36
N GLU A 99 -7.88 -21.55 1.24
CA GLU A 99 -8.03 -21.90 2.64
C GLU A 99 -9.44 -22.44 2.90
N TYR A 100 -9.62 -23.16 4.00
CA TYR A 100 -10.92 -23.59 4.51
C TYR A 100 -11.15 -23.04 5.91
N TYR A 101 -12.43 -22.87 6.25
CA TYR A 101 -12.87 -22.43 7.56
C TYR A 101 -12.81 -23.58 8.57
N ASN A 102 -11.95 -23.45 9.58
CA ASN A 102 -11.87 -24.41 10.66
C ASN A 102 -12.78 -23.99 11.83
N ASN A 103 -13.99 -24.53 11.83
CA ASN A 103 -15.00 -24.25 12.86
C ASN A 103 -14.53 -24.64 14.28
N TYR A 104 -13.72 -25.70 14.42
CA TYR A 104 -13.29 -26.23 15.71
C TYR A 104 -12.31 -25.31 16.46
N HIS A 105 -11.51 -24.54 15.74
CA HIS A 105 -10.51 -23.62 16.31
C HIS A 105 -10.83 -22.14 16.04
N SER A 106 -12.08 -21.83 15.71
CA SER A 106 -12.51 -20.45 15.48
C SER A 106 -12.90 -19.72 16.77
N ASP A 107 -13.15 -20.46 17.85
CA ASP A 107 -13.40 -19.94 19.19
C ASP A 107 -12.23 -19.08 19.71
N ILE A 108 -10.98 -19.51 19.47
CA ILE A 108 -9.78 -18.76 19.85
C ILE A 108 -9.55 -17.49 19.01
N CYS A 109 -10.25 -17.37 17.88
CA CYS A 109 -10.15 -16.23 16.97
C CYS A 109 -11.16 -15.12 17.29
N GLY A 110 -12.01 -15.25 18.31
CA GLY A 110 -12.98 -14.22 18.70
C GLY A 110 -14.00 -13.95 17.60
N SER A 111 -13.97 -12.76 17.00
CA SER A 111 -14.85 -12.40 15.88
C SER A 111 -14.39 -12.92 14.51
N TYR A 112 -13.17 -13.49 14.45
CA TYR A 112 -12.55 -13.97 13.22
C TYR A 112 -12.71 -15.47 13.04
N CYS A 113 -12.46 -15.94 11.83
CA CYS A 113 -12.46 -17.33 11.45
C CYS A 113 -11.02 -17.88 11.47
N CYS A 114 -10.82 -19.10 11.98
CA CYS A 114 -9.54 -19.79 11.81
C CYS A 114 -9.42 -20.32 10.38
N CYS A 115 -8.55 -19.72 9.57
CA CYS A 115 -8.36 -20.07 8.18
C CYS A 115 -7.13 -20.97 8.02
N LYS A 116 -7.34 -22.14 7.43
CA LYS A 116 -6.29 -23.15 7.22
C LYS A 116 -6.08 -23.42 5.74
N PRO A 117 -4.84 -23.66 5.29
CA PRO A 117 -4.59 -24.18 3.95
C PRO A 117 -5.31 -25.51 3.76
N LYS A 118 -5.93 -25.71 2.58
CA LYS A 118 -6.50 -27.00 2.18
C LYS A 118 -5.44 -28.05 1.92
#